data_AF-A0A496Q5U4-F1
#
_entry.id   AF-A0A496Q5U4-F1
#
_cell.length_a   1.000
_cell.length_b   1.000
_cell.length_c   1.000
_cell.angle_alpha   90.00
_cell.angle_beta   90.00
_cell.angle_gamma   90.00
#
_symmetry.space_group_name_H-M   'P 1'
#
loop_
_entity.id
_entity.type
_entity.pdbx_description
1 polymer ?
#
loop_
_entity_poly.entity_id
_entity_poly.type
_entity_poly.pdbx_seq_one_letter_code
_entity_poly.pdbx_strand_id
1 'polypeptide(L)'
;MLYFYWRLSYEKRAFTYRNRGKIEVYRTRVGKWHLFIDEPGHVDFIRKDYKSLSSLKRFLKRWFDKNGRAAVFVKPGKGGGGEFISLRNLLGTTIDETDAWKIIMARALGHLNYRRLYGIKVYKSATKECDYCGKPTNMAFLFGWDDGTRYSEHYCQECIEGEILPMIREHVEEVLRSL
;
A
#
# COMPACT_ATOMS: atom_id res chain seq x y z
N MET A 1 5.93 2.91 16.15
CA MET A 1 6.36 3.51 14.87
C MET A 1 5.22 4.34 14.32
N LEU A 2 5.49 5.59 13.96
CA LEU A 2 4.54 6.55 13.39
C LEU A 2 5.08 7.00 12.03
N TYR A 3 4.23 7.08 11.02
CA TYR A 3 4.59 7.53 9.68
C TYR A 3 4.00 8.91 9.39
N PHE A 4 4.65 9.68 8.53
CA PHE A 4 4.15 10.97 8.08
C PHE A 4 4.64 11.30 6.66
N TYR A 5 4.02 12.29 6.03
CA TYR A 5 4.46 12.91 4.78
C TYR A 5 4.57 14.41 4.98
N TRP A 6 5.49 15.08 4.29
CA TRP A 6 5.40 16.54 4.16
C TRP A 6 4.11 16.91 3.41
N ARG A 7 3.46 17.99 3.83
CA ARG A 7 2.15 18.44 3.35
C ARG A 7 2.15 18.61 1.84
N LEU A 8 3.21 19.20 1.27
CA LEU A 8 3.37 19.33 -0.18
C LEU A 8 3.34 17.97 -0.89
N SER A 9 4.08 16.99 -0.37
CA SER A 9 4.10 15.62 -0.91
C SER A 9 2.77 14.91 -0.72
N TYR A 10 2.10 15.16 0.41
CA TYR A 10 0.79 14.61 0.72
C TYR A 10 -0.31 15.16 -0.20
N GLU A 11 -0.35 16.48 -0.40
CA GLU A 11 -1.31 17.16 -1.29
C GLU A 11 -1.12 16.76 -2.75
N LYS A 12 0.13 16.57 -3.19
CA LYS A 12 0.45 16.02 -4.51
C LYS A 12 0.22 14.51 -4.65
N ARG A 13 -0.22 13.84 -3.57
CA ARG A 13 -0.40 12.38 -3.50
C ARG A 13 0.85 11.60 -3.92
N ALA A 14 2.04 12.13 -3.61
CA ALA A 14 3.33 11.55 -3.98
C ALA A 14 3.82 10.53 -2.94
N PHE A 15 3.05 9.46 -2.72
CA PHE A 15 3.18 8.56 -1.56
C PHE A 15 4.27 7.48 -1.69
N THR A 16 5.50 7.88 -2.02
CA THR A 16 6.63 6.95 -2.17
C THR A 16 7.40 6.73 -0.86
N TYR A 17 8.20 5.66 -0.78
CA TYR A 17 9.12 5.43 0.36
C TYR A 17 10.06 6.63 0.58
N ARG A 18 10.57 7.24 -0.51
CA ARG A 18 11.45 8.42 -0.46
C ARG A 18 10.77 9.66 0.12
N ASN A 19 9.45 9.76 -0.03
CA ASN A 19 8.64 10.88 0.44
C ASN A 19 7.99 10.62 1.80
N ARG A 20 8.18 9.43 2.37
CA ARG A 20 7.57 9.00 3.64
C ARG A 20 8.56 9.15 4.80
N GLY A 21 8.21 9.98 5.76
CA GLY A 21 8.91 10.09 7.03
C GLY A 21 8.51 9.03 8.04
N LYS A 22 9.42 8.72 8.95
CA LYS A 22 9.28 7.66 9.96
C LYS A 22 9.77 8.14 11.32
N ILE A 23 8.96 7.97 12.36
CA ILE A 23 9.32 8.20 13.76
C ILE A 23 9.26 6.88 14.52
N GLU A 24 10.37 6.48 15.12
CA GLU A 24 10.49 5.31 15.97
C GLU A 24 10.95 5.67 17.36
N VAL A 25 10.26 5.09 18.34
CA VAL A 25 10.60 5.20 19.75
C VAL A 25 10.57 3.80 20.33
N TYR A 26 11.67 3.39 20.97
CA TYR A 26 11.76 2.12 21.67
C TYR A 26 12.72 2.23 22.85
N ARG A 27 12.56 1.34 23.82
CA ARG A 27 13.46 1.24 24.97
C ARG A 27 14.54 0.21 24.68
N THR A 28 15.79 0.54 24.94
CA THR A 28 16.93 -0.37 24.75
C THR A 28 17.10 -1.33 25.92
N ARG A 29 17.87 -2.39 25.69
CA ARG A 29 18.27 -3.36 26.72
C ARG A 29 19.00 -2.70 27.90
N VAL A 30 19.75 -1.61 27.64
CA VAL A 30 20.44 -0.81 28.67
C VAL A 30 19.55 0.27 29.32
N GLY A 31 18.24 0.19 29.13
CA GLY A 31 17.25 1.04 29.81
C GLY A 31 17.04 2.43 29.24
N LYS A 32 17.83 2.86 28.24
CA LYS A 32 17.69 4.17 27.56
C LYS A 32 16.55 4.15 26.54
N TRP A 33 15.90 5.30 26.36
CA TRP A 33 14.92 5.51 25.30
C TRP A 33 15.60 6.00 24.02
N HIS A 34 15.48 5.24 22.95
CA HIS A 34 15.96 5.65 21.63
C HIS A 34 14.85 6.32 20.85
N LEU A 35 15.19 7.43 20.21
CA LEU A 35 14.38 8.12 19.22
C LEU A 35 15.14 8.09 17.89
N PHE A 36 14.42 7.71 16.85
CA PHE A 36 14.86 7.78 15.47
C PHE A 36 13.79 8.52 14.66
N ILE A 37 14.19 9.58 13.95
CA ILE A 37 13.34 10.30 13.00
C ILE A 37 14.06 10.32 11.66
N ASP A 38 13.43 9.72 10.68
CA ASP A 38 13.82 9.74 9.27
C ASP A 38 12.89 10.71 8.55
N GLU A 39 13.45 11.84 8.09
CA GLU A 39 12.70 12.89 7.42
C GLU A 39 12.85 12.74 5.91
N PRO A 40 11.75 12.69 5.15
CA PRO A 40 11.81 12.43 3.73
C PRO A 40 12.47 13.60 3.00
N GLY A 41 13.40 13.30 2.10
CA GLY A 41 14.18 14.28 1.35
C GLY A 41 15.43 14.81 2.09
N HIS A 42 15.70 14.35 3.31
CA HIS A 42 16.95 14.66 4.02
C HIS A 42 17.91 13.47 3.95
N VAL A 43 19.21 13.75 3.79
CA VAL A 43 20.27 12.72 3.77
C VAL A 43 20.56 12.22 5.19
N ASP A 44 20.37 13.08 6.20
CA ASP A 44 20.65 12.78 7.60
C ASP A 44 19.38 12.44 8.38
N PHE A 45 19.50 11.47 9.28
CA PHE A 45 18.45 11.08 10.22
C PHE A 45 18.73 11.63 11.62
N ILE A 46 17.68 12.00 12.35
CA ILE A 46 17.79 12.41 13.75
C ILE A 46 17.78 11.15 14.61
N ARG A 47 18.94 10.82 15.19
CA ARG A 47 19.07 9.72 16.18
C ARG A 47 19.50 10.28 17.54
N LYS A 48 18.70 10.03 18.57
CA LYS A 48 18.98 10.52 19.94
C LYS A 48 18.59 9.51 21.02
N ASP A 49 19.41 9.46 22.06
CA ASP A 49 19.20 8.60 23.22
C ASP A 49 18.85 9.45 24.43
N TYR A 50 17.81 9.04 25.16
CA TYR A 50 17.33 9.73 26.33
C TYR A 50 17.36 8.80 27.55
N LYS A 51 17.94 9.29 28.64
CA LYS A 51 17.91 8.57 29.93
C LYS A 51 16.49 8.43 30.49
N SER A 52 15.62 9.40 30.24
CA SER A 52 14.23 9.42 30.73
C SER A 52 13.22 9.64 29.61
N LEU A 53 12.04 9.04 29.78
CA LEU A 53 10.92 9.22 28.85
C LEU A 53 10.45 10.68 28.79
N SER A 54 10.52 11.41 29.92
CA SER A 54 10.11 12.81 30.01
C SER A 54 10.95 13.72 29.10
N SER A 55 12.27 13.51 29.03
CA SER A 55 13.14 14.25 28.13
C SER A 55 12.85 13.95 26.67
N LEU A 56 12.59 12.69 26.33
CA LEU A 56 12.16 12.28 25.00
C LEU A 56 10.84 12.95 24.60
N LYS A 57 9.83 12.92 25.50
CA LYS A 57 8.53 13.57 25.28
C LYS A 57 8.68 15.06 25.02
N ARG A 58 9.54 15.74 25.78
CA ARG A 58 9.83 17.18 25.60
C ARG A 58 10.43 17.46 24.23
N PHE A 59 11.36 16.63 23.76
CA PHE A 59 11.92 16.76 22.42
C PHE A 59 10.86 16.55 21.33
N LEU A 60 10.11 15.45 21.41
CA LEU A 60 9.04 15.15 20.46
C LEU A 60 8.01 16.28 20.40
N LYS A 61 7.60 16.83 21.54
CA LYS A 61 6.68 17.97 21.58
C LYS A 61 7.22 19.15 20.77
N ARG A 62 8.47 19.56 21.00
CA ARG A 62 9.08 20.67 20.24
C ARG A 62 9.18 20.35 18.74
N TRP A 63 9.51 19.11 18.39
CA TRP A 63 9.57 18.68 17.00
C TRP A 63 8.18 18.75 16.34
N PHE A 64 7.13 18.28 17.01
CA PHE A 64 5.75 18.37 16.53
C PHE A 64 5.26 19.82 16.46
N ASP A 65 5.59 20.66 17.45
CA ASP A 65 5.21 22.08 17.43
C ASP A 65 5.84 22.81 16.23
N LYS A 66 7.10 22.48 15.90
CA LYS A 66 7.82 23.03 14.75
C LYS A 66 7.28 22.52 13.40
N ASN A 67 7.02 21.21 13.30
CA ASN A 67 6.79 20.55 12.02
C ASN A 67 5.31 20.17 11.75
N GLY A 68 4.45 20.20 12.77
CA GLY A 68 3.10 19.64 12.72
C GLY A 68 2.14 20.34 11.75
N ARG A 69 2.42 21.59 11.36
CA ARG A 69 1.68 22.26 10.27
C ARG A 69 2.08 21.75 8.89
N ALA A 70 3.36 21.44 8.72
CA ALA A 70 3.94 20.99 7.46
C ALA A 70 3.94 19.46 7.31
N ALA A 71 3.67 18.69 8.36
CA ALA A 71 3.65 17.23 8.32
C ALA A 71 2.21 16.70 8.46
N VAL A 72 1.85 15.72 7.62
CA VAL A 72 0.59 14.98 7.70
C VAL A 72 0.89 13.57 8.22
N PHE A 73 0.40 13.27 9.42
CA PHE A 73 0.63 11.97 10.06
C PHE A 73 -0.36 10.93 9.53
N VAL A 74 0.16 9.77 9.15
CA VAL A 74 -0.64 8.66 8.66
C VAL A 74 -0.58 7.52 9.67
N LYS A 75 -1.76 7.02 10.05
CA LYS A 75 -1.85 5.82 10.88
C LYS A 75 -1.27 4.66 10.09
N PRO A 76 -0.37 3.83 10.65
CA PRO A 76 -0.02 2.58 10.01
C PRO A 76 -1.30 1.77 9.83
N GLY A 77 -1.73 1.57 8.59
CA GLY A 77 -2.84 0.69 8.29
C GLY A 77 -2.50 -0.69 8.84
N LYS A 78 -3.35 -1.22 9.72
CA LYS A 78 -3.32 -2.66 10.03
C LYS A 78 -3.72 -3.36 8.74
N GLY A 79 -2.75 -3.81 7.95
CA GLY A 79 -3.02 -4.68 6.81
C GLY A 79 -3.73 -5.92 7.36
N GLY A 80 -5.00 -6.12 6.99
CA GLY A 80 -5.77 -7.28 7.45
C GLY A 80 -5.04 -8.58 7.13
N GLY A 81 -4.96 -9.51 8.09
CA GLY A 81 -4.26 -10.80 7.98
C GLY A 81 -4.99 -11.83 7.12
N GLY A 82 -5.34 -11.45 5.89
CA GLY A 82 -5.78 -12.39 4.86
C GLY A 82 -4.58 -12.97 4.12
N GLU A 83 -4.76 -14.17 3.57
CA GLU A 83 -3.77 -14.79 2.70
C GLU A 83 -3.68 -13.96 1.41
N PHE A 84 -2.48 -13.51 1.05
CA PHE A 84 -2.26 -12.74 -0.16
C PHE A 84 -1.53 -13.59 -1.19
N ILE A 85 -2.23 -13.90 -2.27
CA ILE A 85 -1.68 -14.63 -3.41
C ILE A 85 -1.18 -13.58 -4.40
N SER A 86 0.15 -13.51 -4.56
CA SER A 86 0.75 -12.61 -5.55
C SER A 86 0.40 -13.05 -6.97
N LEU A 87 0.28 -12.10 -7.90
CA LEU A 87 -0.03 -12.43 -9.30
C LEU A 87 1.02 -13.36 -9.93
N ARG A 88 2.30 -13.21 -9.53
CA ARG A 88 3.38 -14.10 -9.95
C ARG A 88 3.12 -15.55 -9.59
N ASN A 89 2.74 -15.80 -8.33
CA ASN A 89 2.45 -17.16 -7.86
C ASN A 89 1.18 -17.71 -8.49
N LEU A 90 0.19 -16.85 -8.72
CA LEU A 90 -1.07 -17.24 -9.35
C LEU A 90 -0.86 -17.71 -10.80
N LEU A 91 -0.01 -17.00 -11.56
CA LEU A 91 0.22 -17.27 -12.98
C LEU A 91 1.41 -18.20 -13.25
N GLY A 92 2.26 -18.47 -12.25
CA GLY A 92 3.47 -19.28 -12.43
C GLY A 92 4.53 -18.61 -13.32
N THR A 93 4.56 -17.28 -13.38
CA THR A 93 5.39 -16.51 -14.32
C THR A 93 6.70 -16.01 -13.72
N THR A 94 7.61 -15.57 -14.58
CA THR A 94 8.81 -14.80 -14.20
C THR A 94 8.44 -13.37 -13.76
N ILE A 95 9.41 -12.62 -13.23
CA ILE A 95 9.18 -11.25 -12.73
C ILE A 95 8.75 -10.31 -13.87
N ASP A 96 9.43 -10.39 -15.01
CA ASP A 96 9.18 -9.50 -16.16
C ASP A 96 7.81 -9.79 -16.79
N GLU A 97 7.49 -11.07 -16.97
CA GLU A 97 6.17 -11.51 -17.43
C GLU A 97 5.07 -11.07 -16.46
N THR A 98 5.31 -11.21 -15.14
CA THR A 98 4.35 -10.77 -14.13
C THR A 98 4.03 -9.28 -14.29
N ASP A 99 5.04 -8.42 -14.46
CA ASP A 99 4.83 -6.97 -14.55
C ASP A 99 3.99 -6.55 -15.75
N ALA A 100 4.15 -7.23 -16.89
CA ALA A 100 3.26 -7.05 -18.03
C ALA A 100 1.81 -7.46 -17.68
N TRP A 101 1.62 -8.64 -17.09
CA TRP A 101 0.30 -9.15 -16.70
C TRP A 101 -0.42 -8.26 -15.69
N LYS A 102 0.31 -7.64 -14.74
CA LYS A 102 -0.31 -6.71 -13.77
C LYS A 102 -1.01 -5.54 -14.47
N ILE A 103 -0.44 -5.05 -15.56
CA ILE A 103 -0.97 -3.91 -16.33
C ILE A 103 -2.13 -4.39 -17.20
N ILE A 104 -1.95 -5.48 -17.93
CA ILE A 104 -2.97 -6.05 -18.82
C ILE A 104 -4.26 -6.33 -18.06
N MET A 105 -4.18 -7.04 -16.93
CA MET A 105 -5.35 -7.38 -16.13
C MET A 105 -6.02 -6.17 -15.49
N ALA A 106 -5.25 -5.16 -15.08
CA ALA A 106 -5.83 -3.92 -14.59
C ALA A 106 -6.63 -3.21 -15.70
N ARG A 107 -6.06 -3.08 -16.90
CA ARG A 107 -6.72 -2.42 -18.02
C ARG A 107 -7.98 -3.14 -18.47
N ALA A 108 -7.95 -4.47 -18.56
CA ALA A 108 -9.12 -5.27 -18.90
C ALA A 108 -10.32 -5.03 -17.97
N LEU A 109 -10.04 -4.69 -16.71
CA LEU A 109 -11.05 -4.40 -15.70
C LEU A 109 -11.38 -2.90 -15.58
N GLY A 110 -11.01 -2.10 -16.59
CA GLY A 110 -11.30 -0.66 -16.62
C GLY A 110 -10.36 0.21 -15.77
N HIS A 111 -9.31 -0.38 -15.17
CA HIS A 111 -8.34 0.35 -14.37
C HIS A 111 -7.28 1.02 -15.24
N LEU A 112 -7.57 2.24 -15.69
CA LEU A 112 -6.67 3.07 -16.50
C LEU A 112 -5.63 3.83 -15.63
N ASN A 113 -4.73 4.60 -16.24
CA ASN A 113 -3.81 5.53 -15.54
C ASN A 113 -2.81 4.87 -14.57
N TYR A 114 -1.91 4.03 -15.09
CA TYR A 114 -0.79 3.43 -14.32
C TYR A 114 -1.21 2.53 -13.15
N ARG A 115 -2.43 1.98 -13.21
CA ARG A 115 -2.92 1.01 -12.23
C ARG A 115 -2.44 -0.38 -12.59
N ARG A 116 -2.08 -1.16 -11.56
CA ARG A 116 -1.54 -2.52 -11.67
C ARG A 116 -2.30 -3.44 -10.72
N LEU A 117 -2.67 -4.64 -11.18
CA LEU A 117 -3.20 -5.69 -10.34
C LEU A 117 -2.05 -6.47 -9.69
N TYR A 118 -1.86 -6.35 -8.38
CA TYR A 118 -0.76 -7.00 -7.66
C TYR A 118 -1.03 -8.47 -7.31
N GLY A 119 -2.30 -8.85 -7.26
CA GLY A 119 -2.74 -10.18 -6.87
C GLY A 119 -4.06 -10.15 -6.13
N ILE A 120 -4.39 -11.26 -5.49
CA ILE A 120 -5.67 -11.48 -4.84
C ILE A 120 -5.43 -11.69 -3.35
N LYS A 121 -6.22 -11.03 -2.53
CA LYS A 121 -6.25 -11.19 -1.09
C LYS A 121 -7.51 -11.93 -0.67
N VAL A 122 -7.35 -12.99 0.09
CA VAL A 122 -8.45 -13.80 0.63
C VAL A 122 -8.56 -13.56 2.13
N TYR A 123 -9.70 -13.03 2.56
CA TYR A 123 -10.04 -12.81 3.95
C TYR A 123 -10.59 -14.10 4.57
N LYS A 124 -10.45 -14.23 5.90
CA LYS A 124 -10.97 -15.37 6.67
C LYS A 124 -12.50 -15.46 6.68
N SER A 125 -13.19 -14.35 6.44
CA SER A 125 -14.65 -14.27 6.45
C SER A 125 -15.16 -13.34 5.35
N ALA A 126 -16.33 -13.69 4.80
CA ALA A 126 -17.03 -12.90 3.78
C ALA A 126 -17.74 -11.72 4.44
N THR A 127 -16.99 -10.62 4.62
CA THR A 127 -17.45 -9.39 5.30
C THR A 127 -17.67 -8.23 4.34
N LYS A 128 -17.51 -8.48 3.05
CA LYS A 128 -17.61 -7.50 1.96
C LYS A 128 -18.61 -8.00 0.93
N GLU A 129 -19.16 -7.09 0.15
CA GLU A 129 -20.04 -7.40 -0.97
C GLU A 129 -19.23 -7.38 -2.27
N CYS A 130 -19.64 -8.21 -3.23
CA CYS A 130 -19.08 -8.24 -4.56
C CYS A 130 -19.45 -6.94 -5.29
N ASP A 131 -18.46 -6.22 -5.79
CA ASP A 131 -18.63 -4.96 -6.51
C ASP A 131 -19.39 -5.13 -7.84
N TYR A 132 -19.52 -6.37 -8.33
CA TYR A 132 -20.25 -6.69 -9.56
C TYR A 132 -21.71 -7.12 -9.31
N CYS A 133 -21.95 -8.04 -8.36
CA CYS A 133 -23.26 -8.67 -8.16
C CYS A 133 -23.87 -8.49 -6.76
N GLY A 134 -23.19 -7.80 -5.85
CA GLY A 134 -23.66 -7.54 -4.48
C GLY A 134 -23.63 -8.76 -3.53
N LYS A 135 -23.31 -9.97 -4.00
CA LYS A 135 -23.21 -11.17 -3.14
C LYS A 135 -22.06 -11.03 -2.13
N PRO A 136 -22.16 -11.62 -0.93
CA PRO A 136 -21.05 -11.66 0.02
C PRO A 136 -19.78 -12.29 -0.59
N THR A 137 -18.63 -11.68 -0.32
CA THR A 137 -17.32 -12.18 -0.74
C THR A 137 -16.25 -11.95 0.34
N ASN A 138 -15.28 -12.84 0.34
CA ASN A 138 -14.05 -12.74 1.12
C ASN A 138 -12.82 -12.50 0.23
N MET A 139 -12.99 -12.25 -1.07
CA MET A 139 -11.88 -12.04 -1.99
C MET A 139 -11.79 -10.57 -2.41
N ALA A 140 -10.55 -10.08 -2.49
CA ALA A 140 -10.23 -8.73 -2.91
C ALA A 140 -9.08 -8.75 -3.93
N PHE A 141 -9.33 -8.18 -5.10
CA PHE A 141 -8.31 -7.86 -6.09
C PHE A 141 -7.59 -6.60 -5.64
N LEU A 142 -6.27 -6.69 -5.48
CA LEU A 142 -5.46 -5.58 -5.00
C LEU A 142 -4.87 -4.81 -6.17
N PHE A 143 -5.44 -3.66 -6.44
CA PHE A 143 -4.92 -2.70 -7.39
C PHE A 143 -4.00 -1.71 -6.71
N GLY A 144 -3.06 -1.16 -7.45
CA GLY A 144 -2.22 -0.08 -6.95
C GLY A 144 -1.52 0.69 -8.04
N TRP A 145 -0.88 1.77 -7.61
CA TRP A 145 -0.07 2.65 -8.44
C TRP A 145 1.41 2.38 -8.25
N ASP A 146 2.21 2.92 -9.17
CA ASP A 146 3.68 2.84 -9.13
C ASP A 146 4.30 3.51 -7.90
N ASP A 147 3.55 4.38 -7.22
CA ASP A 147 3.96 4.99 -5.95
C ASP A 147 3.81 4.07 -4.73
N GLY A 148 3.18 2.90 -4.90
CA GLY A 148 2.94 1.91 -3.85
C GLY A 148 1.59 2.07 -3.12
N THR A 149 0.78 3.07 -3.48
CA THR A 149 -0.61 3.20 -3.02
C THR A 149 -1.44 2.04 -3.54
N ARG A 150 -2.31 1.47 -2.70
CA ARG A 150 -3.16 0.32 -3.06
C ARG A 150 -4.59 0.52 -2.62
N TYR A 151 -5.51 -0.04 -3.39
CA TYR A 151 -6.92 -0.21 -3.04
C TYR A 151 -7.37 -1.62 -3.42
N SER A 152 -8.56 -1.99 -2.94
CA SER A 152 -9.12 -3.31 -3.16
C SER A 152 -10.49 -3.19 -3.78
N GLU A 153 -10.74 -3.97 -4.83
CA GLU A 153 -12.09 -4.28 -5.32
C GLU A 153 -12.42 -5.71 -4.98
N HIS A 154 -13.66 -5.96 -4.61
CA HIS A 154 -14.13 -7.20 -4.03
C HIS A 154 -14.97 -7.94 -5.05
N TYR A 155 -14.61 -9.17 -5.36
CA TYR A 155 -15.34 -9.98 -6.33
C TYR A 155 -15.63 -11.36 -5.73
N CYS A 156 -16.83 -11.88 -5.92
CA CYS A 156 -17.14 -13.27 -5.54
C CYS A 156 -16.58 -14.23 -6.60
N GLN A 157 -16.41 -15.51 -6.21
CA GLN A 157 -15.83 -16.53 -7.10
C GLN A 157 -16.61 -16.68 -8.41
N GLU A 158 -17.95 -16.68 -8.32
CA GLU A 158 -18.83 -16.79 -9.48
C GLU A 158 -18.59 -15.66 -10.50
N CYS A 159 -18.48 -14.40 -10.05
CA CYS A 159 -18.19 -13.28 -10.95
C CYS A 159 -16.76 -13.31 -11.49
N ILE A 160 -15.81 -13.83 -10.70
CA ILE A 160 -14.44 -14.00 -11.19
C ILE A 160 -14.42 -14.95 -12.39
N GLU A 161 -15.04 -16.12 -12.23
CA GLU A 161 -15.05 -17.16 -13.26
C GLU A 161 -15.96 -16.81 -14.44
N GLY A 162 -17.15 -16.25 -14.16
CA GLY A 162 -18.19 -16.01 -15.16
C GLY A 162 -18.06 -14.70 -15.94
N GLU A 163 -17.42 -13.67 -15.37
CA GLU A 163 -17.42 -12.32 -15.96
C GLU A 163 -16.00 -11.75 -16.11
N ILE A 164 -15.24 -11.72 -15.02
CA ILE A 164 -13.92 -11.04 -14.97
C ILE A 164 -12.89 -11.76 -15.84
N LEU A 165 -12.77 -13.09 -15.73
CA LEU A 165 -11.85 -13.86 -16.57
C LEU A 165 -12.17 -13.74 -18.06
N PRO A 166 -13.45 -13.84 -18.49
CA PRO A 166 -13.84 -13.50 -19.85
C PRO A 166 -13.43 -12.09 -20.30
N MET A 167 -13.67 -11.05 -19.49
CA MET A 167 -13.25 -9.67 -19.83
C MET A 167 -11.74 -9.55 -20.03
N ILE A 168 -10.93 -10.23 -19.19
CA ILE A 168 -9.48 -10.28 -19.36
C ILE A 168 -9.09 -10.97 -20.66
N ARG A 169 -9.73 -12.10 -20.98
CA ARG A 169 -9.46 -12.83 -22.23
C ARG A 169 -9.77 -11.98 -23.45
N GLU A 170 -10.95 -11.38 -23.48
CA GLU A 170 -11.40 -10.52 -24.59
C GLU A 170 -10.43 -9.36 -24.79
N HIS A 171 -10.03 -8.67 -23.71
CA HIS A 171 -9.07 -7.58 -23.81
C HIS A 171 -7.71 -8.01 -24.39
N VAL A 172 -7.21 -9.19 -24.01
CA VAL A 172 -5.95 -9.73 -24.56
C VAL A 172 -6.11 -10.02 -26.05
N GLU A 173 -7.22 -10.63 -26.46
CA GLU A 173 -7.49 -10.91 -27.87
C GLU A 173 -7.61 -9.64 -28.72
N GLU A 174 -8.27 -8.60 -28.21
CA GLU A 174 -8.36 -7.29 -28.87
C GLU A 174 -6.98 -6.68 -29.09
N VAL A 175 -6.14 -6.68 -28.06
CA VAL A 175 -4.75 -6.17 -28.16
C VAL A 175 -3.98 -6.98 -29.20
N LEU A 176 -4.08 -8.31 -29.20
CA LEU A 176 -3.38 -9.17 -30.16
C LEU A 176 -3.85 -8.98 -31.61
N ARG A 177 -5.14 -8.70 -31.84
CA ARG A 177 -5.68 -8.43 -33.18
C ARG A 177 -5.29 -7.04 -33.71
N SER A 178 -4.93 -6.12 -32.83
CA SER A 178 -4.53 -4.75 -33.19
C SER A 178 -3.04 -4.60 -33.55
N LEU A 179 -2.26 -5.68 -33.43
CA LEU A 179 -0.85 -5.78 -33.82
C LEU A 179 -0.70 -6.34 -35.23
#